data_AF-A0A0B7MW75-F1
#
_entry.id   AF-A0A0B7MW75-F1
#
_cell.length_a   1.000
_cell.length_b   1.000
_cell.length_c   1.000
_cell.angle_alpha   90.00
_cell.angle_beta   90.00
_cell.angle_gamma   90.00
#
_symmetry.space_group_name_H-M   'P 1'
#
loop_
_entity.id
_entity.type
_entity.pdbx_description
1 polymer ?
#
loop_
_entity_poly.entity_id
_entity_poly.type
_entity_poly.pdbx_seq_one_letter_code
_entity_poly.pdbx_strand_id
1 'polypeptide(L)'
;MWNNRFKIRQINIRDGEGVDIRADAAVTIRTRKFLTNRLLQRKQMVVDVIHPGLANVSKDELRSKIGKMYKADKDVVSVFGFKTHFGGGKTTGFALIYDNVEALKKFEPKHRLVRIGLAEAPKGGRKQRKEKKNREKKFRGVVKAKKTRKDVEISKSHFSNTQKSPLSPSQYLWRVRAFDLAFCVATTFAMKSIIFLISTAITTACASKLISIPFTAVDRKGIKAAAWGRKKLGTLVDVPLENVDLAYLIDIHIGTPPQLFTLLLDTGSSSTWVPIQGCGRYCGYPKHSLVPSNSSTFTTDNMVFSIRYGEGFSRGYYAKDTVTINHIAVPQVNFAVSDYNDGDLTMDGADGIFALGPDNLSIYNNPEQKVIPTFVTTMFKEGIIDKNVFSVYFQPVTHNVREQKRINGEIVFGGVQDRHIVGNVSYVSTTTQNEFKVIGNYTKTYEQKIAGMVDTGSTLVFLPREIISRVFKGVKGLRRDFSGQYIVPCHAQNLPDIAITMNNTKFTITPANYLITGGLLSYSTENCYTYLQESPPFVDAILGYGFLQQYVSVYDNENKRIGFAERASL
;
A
#
# COMPACT_ATOMS: atom_id res chain seq x y z
N MET A 1 -45.32 -37.42 -6.50
CA MET A 1 -46.68 -36.88 -6.28
C MET A 1 -46.70 -35.40 -6.66
N TRP A 2 -47.88 -34.79 -6.76
CA TRP A 2 -48.20 -33.46 -7.34
C TRP A 2 -47.14 -32.34 -7.17
N ASN A 3 -46.81 -31.59 -8.24
CA ASN A 3 -47.52 -30.39 -8.77
C ASN A 3 -47.60 -29.24 -7.75
N ASN A 4 -47.05 -28.05 -8.04
CA ASN A 4 -47.74 -27.10 -8.93
C ASN A 4 -46.84 -26.01 -9.55
N ARG A 5 -47.31 -25.47 -10.69
CA ARG A 5 -46.83 -24.20 -11.28
C ARG A 5 -47.52 -23.02 -10.58
N PHE A 6 -46.90 -21.84 -10.57
CA PHE A 6 -47.64 -20.58 -10.39
C PHE A 6 -47.38 -19.60 -11.55
N LYS A 7 -48.42 -18.82 -11.89
CA LYS A 7 -48.53 -18.06 -13.13
C LYS A 7 -47.88 -16.68 -13.02
N ILE A 8 -47.30 -16.23 -14.15
CA ILE A 8 -47.10 -14.80 -14.42
C ILE A 8 -48.46 -14.10 -14.39
N ARG A 9 -48.54 -12.93 -13.73
CA ARG A 9 -49.56 -11.92 -13.98
C ARG A 9 -48.86 -10.62 -14.35
N GLN A 10 -49.03 -10.19 -15.61
CA GLN A 10 -48.89 -8.76 -15.92
C GLN A 10 -50.06 -8.01 -15.29
N ILE A 11 -49.80 -6.81 -14.79
CA ILE A 11 -50.82 -5.83 -14.40
C ILE A 11 -50.43 -4.53 -15.11
N ASN A 12 -51.30 -4.03 -15.98
CA ASN A 12 -51.11 -2.73 -16.61
C ASN A 12 -51.33 -1.64 -15.57
N ILE A 13 -50.40 -0.69 -15.49
CA ILE A 13 -50.56 0.53 -14.71
C ILE A 13 -51.03 1.63 -15.66
N ARG A 14 -52.05 2.39 -15.26
CA ARG A 14 -52.44 3.64 -15.93
C ARG A 14 -51.70 4.81 -15.27
N ASP A 15 -51.37 5.82 -16.05
CA ASP A 15 -50.87 7.10 -15.54
C ASP A 15 -51.93 7.79 -14.67
N GLY A 16 -51.49 8.48 -13.61
CA GLY A 16 -52.36 9.32 -12.80
C GLY A 16 -51.89 9.53 -11.35
N GLU A 17 -51.59 10.79 -11.03
CA GLU A 17 -51.55 11.40 -9.69
C GLU A 17 -50.50 10.90 -8.67
N GLY A 18 -49.82 11.87 -8.04
CA GLY A 18 -48.72 11.61 -7.11
C GLY A 18 -49.16 11.55 -5.65
N VAL A 19 -48.71 10.53 -4.93
CA VAL A 19 -48.86 10.40 -3.47
C VAL A 19 -47.47 10.28 -2.83
N ASP A 20 -47.23 11.04 -1.75
CA ASP A 20 -45.93 11.10 -1.06
C ASP A 20 -45.73 9.89 -0.11
N ILE A 21 -45.53 8.71 -0.71
CA ILE A 21 -45.47 7.44 0.03
C ILE A 21 -44.08 7.23 0.64
N ARG A 22 -43.90 7.68 1.89
CA ARG A 22 -42.85 7.15 2.78
C ARG A 22 -43.19 5.71 3.18
N ALA A 23 -42.88 4.76 2.30
CA ALA A 23 -42.99 3.34 2.61
C ALA A 23 -41.99 2.95 3.71
N ASP A 24 -42.51 2.42 4.82
CA ASP A 24 -41.73 2.03 5.99
C ASP A 24 -40.97 0.71 5.71
N ALA A 25 -39.85 0.82 5.00
CA ALA A 25 -39.09 -0.33 4.53
C ALA A 25 -38.48 -1.11 5.70
N ALA A 26 -38.91 -2.37 5.88
CA ALA A 26 -38.61 -3.18 7.05
C ALA A 26 -37.11 -3.49 7.24
N VAL A 27 -36.41 -2.61 7.95
CA VAL A 27 -35.00 -2.75 8.32
C VAL A 27 -34.78 -4.05 9.10
N THR A 28 -34.20 -5.04 8.43
CA THR A 28 -33.94 -6.37 8.95
C THR A 28 -32.49 -6.46 9.42
N ILE A 29 -32.26 -6.92 10.65
CA ILE A 29 -30.91 -7.10 11.21
C ILE A 29 -30.62 -8.61 11.29
N ARG A 30 -29.44 -9.02 10.80
CA ARG A 30 -28.88 -10.36 10.97
C ARG A 30 -27.52 -10.26 11.66
N THR A 31 -27.18 -11.24 12.48
CA THR A 31 -25.91 -11.29 13.21
C THR A 31 -25.15 -12.57 12.89
N ARG A 32 -23.81 -12.50 12.86
CA ARG A 32 -22.92 -13.63 12.55
C ARG A 32 -21.56 -13.46 13.23
N LYS A 33 -20.76 -14.54 13.28
CA LYS A 33 -19.49 -14.60 14.04
C LYS A 33 -19.66 -14.09 15.48
N PHE A 34 -20.70 -14.56 16.16
CA PHE A 34 -20.99 -14.22 17.56
C PHE A 34 -19.97 -14.91 18.49
N LEU A 35 -19.40 -14.15 19.43
CA LEU A 35 -18.43 -14.63 20.42
C LEU A 35 -18.70 -13.97 21.78
N THR A 36 -18.74 -14.77 22.84
CA THR A 36 -18.80 -14.28 24.22
C THR A 36 -17.39 -14.17 24.80
N ASN A 37 -16.90 -12.96 25.05
CA ASN A 37 -15.60 -12.73 25.68
C ASN A 37 -15.81 -12.38 27.17
N ARG A 38 -15.53 -13.34 28.05
CA ARG A 38 -15.68 -13.19 29.50
C ARG A 38 -14.64 -12.24 30.12
N LEU A 39 -13.41 -12.22 29.61
CA LEU A 39 -12.33 -11.33 30.10
C LEU A 39 -12.66 -9.84 29.89
N LEU A 40 -13.41 -9.52 28.82
CA LEU A 40 -13.84 -8.17 28.47
C LEU A 40 -15.33 -7.90 28.79
N GLN A 41 -15.98 -8.81 29.55
CA GLN A 41 -17.38 -8.70 29.99
C GLN A 41 -18.34 -8.27 28.88
N ARG A 42 -18.23 -8.93 27.70
CA ARG A 42 -19.01 -8.56 26.51
C ARG A 42 -19.27 -9.72 25.54
N LYS A 43 -20.39 -9.63 24.83
CA LYS A 43 -20.69 -10.36 23.60
C LYS A 43 -20.27 -9.50 22.41
N GLN A 44 -19.60 -10.08 21.42
CA GLN A 44 -19.16 -9.37 20.21
C GLN A 44 -19.60 -10.12 18.94
N MET A 45 -20.04 -9.38 17.92
CA MET A 45 -20.62 -9.96 16.71
C MET A 45 -20.46 -9.05 15.48
N VAL A 46 -20.49 -9.64 14.30
CA VAL A 46 -20.70 -8.93 13.03
C VAL A 46 -22.20 -8.78 12.81
N VAL A 47 -22.62 -7.58 12.40
CA VAL A 47 -24.01 -7.21 12.15
C VAL A 47 -24.17 -6.86 10.68
N ASP A 48 -25.06 -7.58 9.98
CA ASP A 48 -25.51 -7.26 8.64
C ASP A 48 -26.92 -6.66 8.74
N VAL A 49 -27.04 -5.37 8.40
CA VAL A 49 -28.28 -4.61 8.34
C VAL A 49 -28.76 -4.60 6.89
N ILE A 50 -30.01 -5.00 6.65
CA ILE A 50 -30.66 -4.99 5.34
C ILE A 50 -31.77 -3.93 5.39
N HIS A 51 -31.67 -2.91 4.54
CA HIS A 51 -32.47 -1.68 4.57
C HIS A 51 -32.83 -1.24 3.13
N PRO A 52 -33.65 -2.01 2.39
CA PRO A 52 -34.02 -1.68 1.01
C PRO A 52 -34.73 -0.32 0.97
N GLY A 53 -34.50 0.48 -0.08
CA GLY A 53 -35.08 1.82 -0.24
C GLY A 53 -34.55 2.90 0.71
N LEU A 54 -33.88 2.56 1.81
CA LEU A 54 -33.29 3.53 2.74
C LEU A 54 -31.78 3.69 2.52
N ALA A 55 -31.31 4.93 2.49
CA ALA A 55 -29.89 5.23 2.26
C ALA A 55 -28.96 4.70 3.38
N ASN A 56 -29.37 4.86 4.65
CA ASN A 56 -28.67 4.29 5.81
C ASN A 56 -29.61 4.25 7.03
N VAL A 57 -29.24 3.48 8.05
CA VAL A 57 -29.99 3.33 9.31
C VAL A 57 -29.24 4.04 10.43
N SER A 58 -29.95 4.72 11.34
CA SER A 58 -29.27 5.46 12.41
C SER A 58 -28.63 4.52 13.43
N LYS A 59 -27.43 4.87 13.93
CA LYS A 59 -26.71 4.01 14.89
C LYS A 59 -27.47 3.82 16.20
N ASP A 60 -28.27 4.80 16.61
CA ASP A 60 -29.06 4.72 17.84
C ASP A 60 -30.31 3.84 17.71
N GLU A 61 -30.92 3.81 16.53
CA GLU A 61 -31.95 2.83 16.17
C GLU A 61 -31.37 1.41 16.12
N LEU A 62 -30.18 1.24 15.52
CA LEU A 62 -29.48 -0.05 15.50
C LEU A 62 -29.15 -0.53 16.92
N ARG A 63 -28.67 0.35 17.82
CA ARG A 63 -28.47 0.03 19.25
C ARG A 63 -29.77 -0.44 19.92
N SER A 64 -30.88 0.24 19.66
CA SER A 64 -32.21 -0.14 20.18
C SER A 64 -32.68 -1.50 19.66
N LYS A 65 -32.60 -1.74 18.35
CA LYS A 65 -33.01 -3.01 17.72
C LYS A 65 -32.13 -4.19 18.14
N ILE A 66 -30.81 -4.00 18.26
CA ILE A 66 -29.87 -5.03 18.74
C ILE A 66 -30.06 -5.29 20.24
N GLY A 67 -30.30 -4.26 21.04
CA GLY A 67 -30.62 -4.40 22.47
C GLY A 67 -31.86 -5.26 22.70
N LYS A 68 -32.96 -4.96 21.99
CA LYS A 68 -34.19 -5.78 22.00
C LYS A 68 -33.93 -7.23 21.58
N MET A 69 -33.13 -7.46 20.52
CA MET A 69 -32.80 -8.79 20.01
C MET A 69 -32.03 -9.66 21.03
N TYR A 70 -31.20 -9.05 21.88
CA TYR A 70 -30.35 -9.76 22.85
C TYR A 70 -30.74 -9.56 24.32
N LYS A 71 -31.92 -8.98 24.58
CA LYS A 71 -32.43 -8.64 25.93
C LYS A 71 -31.42 -7.81 26.75
N ALA A 72 -30.90 -6.74 26.15
CA ALA A 72 -29.92 -5.84 26.75
C ALA A 72 -30.27 -4.36 26.47
N ASP A 73 -29.93 -3.48 27.40
CA ASP A 73 -30.25 -2.04 27.27
C ASP A 73 -29.46 -1.38 26.14
N LYS A 74 -30.07 -0.38 25.50
CA LYS A 74 -29.46 0.46 24.46
C LYS A 74 -28.08 0.98 24.88
N ASP A 75 -27.90 1.30 26.16
CA ASP A 75 -26.70 1.94 26.70
C ASP A 75 -25.57 1.00 27.09
N VAL A 76 -25.77 -0.32 27.05
CA VAL A 76 -24.67 -1.31 27.05
C VAL A 76 -24.30 -1.81 25.64
N VAL A 77 -25.05 -1.40 24.61
CA VAL A 77 -24.80 -1.74 23.20
C VAL A 77 -23.97 -0.63 22.52
N SER A 78 -22.74 -0.96 22.11
CA SER A 78 -21.90 -0.13 21.24
C SER A 78 -21.87 -0.69 19.81
N VAL A 79 -21.99 0.18 18.80
CA VAL A 79 -22.01 -0.21 17.39
C VAL A 79 -21.07 0.66 16.54
N PHE A 80 -20.23 0.04 15.72
CA PHE A 80 -19.19 0.74 14.95
C PHE A 80 -18.77 -0.02 13.69
N GLY A 81 -17.89 0.60 12.89
CA GLY A 81 -17.30 -0.03 11.71
C GLY A 81 -18.27 -0.30 10.55
N PHE A 82 -19.50 0.22 10.61
CA PHE A 82 -20.49 0.06 9.54
C PHE A 82 -19.99 0.60 8.19
N LYS A 83 -20.03 -0.26 7.18
CA LYS A 83 -19.79 0.01 5.76
C LYS A 83 -21.05 -0.37 4.97
N THR A 84 -21.65 0.59 4.28
CA THR A 84 -22.73 0.33 3.31
C THR A 84 -22.15 -0.35 2.07
N HIS A 85 -22.85 -1.33 1.53
CA HIS A 85 -22.46 -2.03 0.31
C HIS A 85 -22.61 -1.11 -0.91
N PHE A 86 -21.81 -1.34 -1.95
CA PHE A 86 -21.99 -0.66 -3.24
C PHE A 86 -23.38 -1.01 -3.81
N GLY A 87 -24.11 -0.01 -4.33
CA GLY A 87 -25.53 -0.13 -4.68
C GLY A 87 -26.52 0.10 -3.52
N GLY A 88 -26.06 0.29 -2.27
CA GLY A 88 -26.93 0.56 -1.12
C GLY A 88 -27.66 -0.69 -0.59
N GLY A 89 -28.78 -0.48 0.09
CA GLY A 89 -29.71 -1.54 0.56
C GLY A 89 -29.18 -2.50 1.64
N LYS A 90 -27.86 -2.60 1.86
CA LYS A 90 -27.23 -3.44 2.87
C LYS A 90 -26.02 -2.72 3.49
N THR A 91 -25.87 -2.82 4.81
CA THR A 91 -24.74 -2.25 5.57
C THR A 91 -24.19 -3.30 6.53
N THR A 92 -22.88 -3.48 6.57
CA THR A 92 -22.22 -4.49 7.44
C THR A 92 -21.26 -3.82 8.42
N GLY A 93 -21.22 -4.25 9.67
CA GLY A 93 -20.39 -3.67 10.73
C GLY A 93 -20.31 -4.52 11.99
N PHE A 94 -19.99 -3.91 13.13
CA PHE A 94 -19.75 -4.62 14.39
C PHE A 94 -20.63 -4.09 15.52
N ALA A 95 -21.06 -5.00 16.40
CA ALA A 95 -21.70 -4.66 17.66
C ALA A 95 -21.00 -5.36 18.84
N LEU A 96 -20.91 -4.62 19.94
CA LEU A 96 -20.48 -5.09 21.25
C LEU A 96 -21.65 -4.87 22.22
N ILE A 97 -22.02 -5.91 22.95
CA ILE A 97 -23.03 -5.84 24.03
C ILE A 97 -22.28 -6.16 25.31
N TYR A 98 -22.11 -5.16 26.16
CA TYR A 98 -21.43 -5.31 27.44
C TYR A 98 -22.39 -5.86 28.50
N ASP A 99 -21.84 -6.58 29.49
CA ASP A 99 -22.64 -7.14 30.58
C ASP A 99 -23.15 -6.04 31.56
N ASN A 100 -22.46 -4.87 31.62
CA ASN A 100 -22.94 -3.66 32.29
C ASN A 100 -22.28 -2.37 31.75
N VAL A 101 -22.74 -1.20 32.21
CA VAL A 101 -22.26 0.13 31.77
C VAL A 101 -20.83 0.44 32.25
N GLU A 102 -20.37 -0.18 33.33
CA GLU A 102 -19.01 0.01 33.86
C GLU A 102 -17.98 -0.72 32.99
N ALA A 103 -18.27 -1.96 32.58
CA ALA A 103 -17.49 -2.72 31.62
C ALA A 103 -17.38 -1.98 30.27
N LEU A 104 -18.48 -1.36 29.81
CA LEU A 104 -18.45 -0.46 28.65
C LEU A 104 -17.48 0.70 28.89
N LYS A 105 -17.60 1.46 30.00
CA LYS A 105 -16.71 2.58 30.32
C LYS A 105 -15.23 2.17 30.50
N LYS A 106 -14.97 0.94 30.95
CA LYS A 106 -13.65 0.37 31.23
C LYS A 106 -12.92 -0.12 29.97
N PHE A 107 -13.64 -0.84 29.10
CA PHE A 107 -13.04 -1.56 27.96
C PHE A 107 -13.32 -0.93 26.58
N GLU A 108 -14.22 0.04 26.47
CA GLU A 108 -14.48 0.74 25.20
C GLU A 108 -13.57 1.96 25.03
N PRO A 109 -12.91 2.15 23.86
CA PRO A 109 -12.05 3.31 23.64
C PRO A 109 -12.78 4.64 23.85
N LYS A 110 -12.13 5.57 24.59
CA LYS A 110 -12.71 6.87 24.98
C LYS A 110 -13.36 7.65 23.83
N HIS A 111 -12.82 7.57 22.61
CA HIS A 111 -13.37 8.24 21.43
C HIS A 111 -14.73 7.69 20.96
N ARG A 112 -15.12 6.47 21.37
CA ARG A 112 -16.47 5.91 21.14
C ARG A 112 -17.42 6.28 22.28
N LEU A 113 -16.96 6.23 23.53
CA LEU A 113 -17.72 6.74 24.69
C LEU A 113 -18.15 8.21 24.49
N VAL A 114 -17.26 9.08 24.00
CA VAL A 114 -17.58 10.48 23.66
C VAL A 114 -18.65 10.60 22.57
N ARG A 115 -18.71 9.69 21.58
CA ARG A 115 -19.75 9.68 20.54
C ARG A 115 -21.11 9.17 21.03
N ILE A 116 -21.11 8.40 22.11
CA ILE A 116 -22.32 7.84 22.75
C ILE A 116 -22.81 8.76 23.89
N GLY A 117 -22.05 9.80 24.25
CA GLY A 117 -22.37 10.74 25.32
C GLY A 117 -21.91 10.31 26.73
N LEU A 118 -21.23 9.17 26.84
CA LEU A 118 -20.80 8.56 28.11
C LEU A 118 -19.43 9.07 28.62
N ALA A 119 -18.81 10.02 27.93
CA ALA A 119 -17.57 10.69 28.36
C ALA A 119 -17.48 12.11 27.76
N GLU A 120 -16.90 13.07 28.51
CA GLU A 120 -16.57 14.38 27.94
C GLU A 120 -15.44 14.29 26.90
N ALA A 121 -15.52 15.10 25.85
CA ALA A 121 -14.40 15.32 24.95
C ALA A 121 -13.26 16.07 25.67
N PRO A 122 -11.98 15.64 25.53
CA PRO A 122 -10.87 16.29 26.22
C PRO A 122 -10.75 17.77 25.81
N LYS A 123 -10.74 18.66 26.80
CA LYS A 123 -10.68 20.11 26.62
C LYS A 123 -9.28 20.52 26.14
N GLY A 124 -9.12 20.57 24.81
CA GLY A 124 -7.86 20.91 24.13
C GLY A 124 -7.21 22.22 24.61
N GLY A 125 -5.90 22.37 24.37
CA GLY A 125 -5.07 23.39 25.01
C GLY A 125 -5.55 24.83 24.79
N ARG A 126 -5.23 25.73 25.74
CA ARG A 126 -5.66 27.16 25.71
C ARG A 126 -5.36 27.84 24.37
N LYS A 127 -4.22 27.49 23.74
CA LYS A 127 -3.84 27.92 22.37
C LYS A 127 -4.83 27.43 21.32
N GLN A 128 -5.06 26.11 21.21
CA GLN A 128 -6.02 25.50 20.28
C GLN A 128 -7.45 26.07 20.45
N ARG A 129 -7.90 26.31 21.69
CA ARG A 129 -9.21 26.93 21.97
C ARG A 129 -9.28 28.39 21.51
N LYS A 130 -8.20 29.17 21.68
CA LYS A 130 -8.08 30.54 21.17
C LYS A 130 -8.03 30.57 19.63
N GLU A 131 -7.32 29.61 19.02
CA GLU A 131 -7.21 29.45 17.57
C GLU A 131 -8.54 29.04 16.93
N LYS A 132 -9.26 28.05 17.48
CA LYS A 132 -10.62 27.69 17.05
C LYS A 132 -11.55 28.90 17.11
N LYS A 133 -11.61 29.59 18.25
CA LYS A 133 -12.42 30.82 18.44
C LYS A 133 -12.01 31.97 17.50
N ASN A 134 -10.77 31.99 17.02
CA ASN A 134 -10.30 32.96 16.03
C ASN A 134 -10.55 32.53 14.57
N ARG A 135 -10.62 31.22 14.27
CA ARG A 135 -11.10 30.70 12.98
C ARG A 135 -12.60 30.92 12.83
N GLU A 136 -13.39 30.64 13.87
CA GLU A 136 -14.85 30.88 13.93
C GLU A 136 -15.23 32.37 13.79
N LYS A 137 -14.29 33.29 14.04
CA LYS A 137 -14.43 34.74 13.81
C LYS A 137 -14.11 35.19 12.38
N LYS A 138 -13.47 34.34 11.55
CA LYS A 138 -13.06 34.68 10.18
C LYS A 138 -14.06 34.12 9.18
N PHE A 139 -14.98 34.97 8.71
CA PHE A 139 -15.75 34.68 7.49
C PHE A 139 -14.84 34.78 6.25
N ARG A 140 -15.08 33.93 5.25
CA ARG A 140 -14.64 34.11 3.87
C ARG A 140 -15.87 34.46 3.03
N GLY A 141 -15.80 35.58 2.32
CA GLY A 141 -16.91 36.16 1.55
C GLY A 141 -16.57 37.62 1.22
N VAL A 142 -17.09 38.14 0.10
CA VAL A 142 -16.63 39.41 -0.48
C VAL A 142 -17.17 40.65 0.26
N VAL A 143 -18.30 40.54 0.97
CA VAL A 143 -18.92 41.66 1.71
C VAL A 143 -18.54 41.64 3.19
N LYS A 144 -17.92 42.72 3.68
CA LYS A 144 -17.56 42.90 5.10
C LYS A 144 -18.75 43.42 5.91
N ALA A 145 -19.47 42.54 6.61
CA ALA A 145 -20.44 42.91 7.65
C ALA A 145 -20.01 42.38 9.02
N LYS A 146 -20.12 43.21 10.08
CA LYS A 146 -19.92 42.76 11.48
C LYS A 146 -21.17 42.02 11.96
N LYS A 147 -21.00 40.83 12.53
CA LYS A 147 -22.09 40.11 13.20
C LYS A 147 -22.37 40.73 14.57
N THR A 148 -23.47 41.48 14.69
CA THR A 148 -24.07 41.87 15.97
C THR A 148 -24.53 40.63 16.75
N ARG A 149 -24.66 40.76 18.08
CA ARG A 149 -25.47 39.82 18.85
C ARG A 149 -26.92 39.96 18.38
N LYS A 150 -27.58 38.83 18.15
CA LYS A 150 -29.05 38.77 18.26
C LYS A 150 -29.36 38.35 19.67
N ASP A 151 -29.90 39.29 20.44
CA ASP A 151 -30.81 38.95 21.52
C ASP A 151 -32.21 38.71 20.93
N VAL A 152 -33.20 38.37 21.76
CA VAL A 152 -34.47 37.78 21.34
C VAL A 152 -35.48 38.84 20.90
N GLU A 153 -36.08 38.71 19.70
CA GLU A 153 -37.55 38.78 19.54
C GLU A 153 -38.10 38.39 18.14
N ILE A 154 -39.43 38.54 18.01
CA ILE A 154 -40.41 37.85 17.14
C ILE A 154 -40.57 38.52 15.75
N SER A 155 -41.35 37.88 14.86
CA SER A 155 -41.73 38.32 13.51
C SER A 155 -42.42 39.70 13.46
N LYS A 156 -42.40 40.45 12.34
CA LYS A 156 -43.19 40.20 11.11
C LYS A 156 -42.75 41.05 9.88
N SER A 157 -43.21 40.59 8.71
CA SER A 157 -43.74 41.34 7.53
C SER A 157 -42.89 42.23 6.60
N HIS A 158 -43.22 42.05 5.30
CA HIS A 158 -43.33 43.02 4.18
C HIS A 158 -42.18 43.25 3.16
N PHE A 159 -42.59 43.09 1.88
CA PHE A 159 -42.30 43.85 0.63
C PHE A 159 -41.10 44.82 0.61
N SER A 160 -40.36 44.97 -0.51
CA SER A 160 -40.88 45.10 -1.89
C SER A 160 -39.86 44.73 -2.99
N ASN A 161 -40.14 45.13 -4.25
CA ASN A 161 -39.50 44.70 -5.50
C ASN A 161 -38.63 45.81 -6.12
N THR A 162 -37.57 45.49 -6.87
CA THR A 162 -37.11 46.30 -8.02
C THR A 162 -36.13 45.55 -8.94
N GLN A 163 -36.29 45.74 -10.24
CA GLN A 163 -35.40 45.22 -11.30
C GLN A 163 -34.32 46.27 -11.68
N LYS A 164 -33.25 45.82 -12.34
CA LYS A 164 -32.77 46.47 -13.58
C LYS A 164 -31.89 45.53 -14.43
N SER A 165 -31.89 45.78 -15.74
CA SER A 165 -31.29 44.98 -16.81
C SER A 165 -30.09 45.70 -17.47
N PRO A 166 -29.29 45.04 -18.33
CA PRO A 166 -27.98 45.55 -18.79
C PRO A 166 -28.03 46.35 -20.11
N LEU A 167 -26.91 46.98 -20.46
CA LEU A 167 -26.62 47.59 -21.77
C LEU A 167 -25.21 47.23 -22.28
N SER A 168 -24.94 47.56 -23.54
CA SER A 168 -23.96 46.94 -24.45
C SER A 168 -22.80 47.88 -24.90
N PRO A 169 -21.79 47.41 -25.67
CA PRO A 169 -20.53 48.14 -25.90
C PRO A 169 -20.38 48.84 -27.27
N SER A 170 -19.42 49.77 -27.35
CA SER A 170 -18.81 50.34 -28.58
C SER A 170 -17.28 50.10 -28.52
N GLN A 171 -16.63 49.51 -29.52
CA GLN A 171 -16.24 50.02 -30.86
C GLN A 171 -15.21 51.18 -30.83
N TYR A 172 -14.03 50.95 -31.43
CA TYR A 172 -13.27 51.90 -32.27
C TYR A 172 -12.16 51.19 -33.09
N LEU A 173 -11.69 51.82 -34.18
CA LEU A 173 -10.66 51.36 -35.14
C LEU A 173 -9.73 52.56 -35.49
N TRP A 174 -8.55 52.48 -36.11
CA TRP A 174 -7.92 51.54 -37.08
C TRP A 174 -6.39 51.36 -36.73
N ARG A 175 -5.35 51.09 -37.58
CA ARG A 175 -5.19 50.99 -39.05
C ARG A 175 -3.95 50.20 -39.53
N VAL A 176 -4.20 49.23 -40.41
CA VAL A 176 -3.41 48.70 -41.57
C VAL A 176 -1.94 49.15 -41.79
N ARG A 177 -1.01 48.18 -41.86
CA ARG A 177 -0.07 47.83 -42.98
C ARG A 177 0.84 46.67 -42.51
N ALA A 178 1.02 45.51 -43.16
CA ALA A 178 1.09 45.10 -44.58
C ALA A 178 2.49 45.33 -45.22
N PHE A 179 3.21 44.22 -45.45
CA PHE A 179 4.31 44.11 -46.43
C PHE A 179 4.59 42.64 -46.82
N ASP A 180 5.02 42.46 -48.06
CA ASP A 180 5.04 41.22 -48.86
C ASP A 180 6.34 41.24 -49.71
N LEU A 181 6.97 40.15 -50.20
CA LEU A 181 6.68 38.70 -50.29
C LEU A 181 8.11 38.00 -50.27
N ALA A 182 8.48 36.79 -50.75
CA ALA A 182 7.81 35.71 -51.47
C ALA A 182 8.51 34.33 -51.36
N PHE A 183 7.73 33.31 -51.76
CA PHE A 183 8.05 32.04 -52.43
C PHE A 183 9.44 31.81 -53.06
N CYS A 184 9.89 30.55 -53.02
CA CYS A 184 10.02 29.73 -54.23
C CYS A 184 9.74 28.24 -53.94
N VAL A 185 9.49 27.43 -54.98
CA VAL A 185 8.96 26.04 -54.90
C VAL A 185 9.56 25.17 -56.02
N ALA A 186 9.62 23.84 -55.80
CA ALA A 186 9.34 22.75 -56.77
C ALA A 186 10.40 21.62 -56.88
N THR A 187 9.92 20.36 -56.70
CA THR A 187 10.14 19.16 -57.57
C THR A 187 11.57 18.58 -57.77
N THR A 188 11.84 17.27 -57.97
CA THR A 188 11.03 16.00 -57.98
C THR A 188 11.94 14.75 -58.03
N PHE A 189 11.30 13.57 -57.99
CA PHE A 189 11.72 12.26 -58.53
C PHE A 189 12.52 11.29 -57.64
N ALA A 190 12.43 10.01 -58.01
CA ALA A 190 12.82 8.83 -57.24
C ALA A 190 13.27 7.71 -58.17
N MET A 191 14.03 6.73 -57.67
CA MET A 191 13.81 5.30 -58.01
C MET A 191 14.54 4.35 -57.05
N LYS A 192 14.20 3.06 -57.15
CA LYS A 192 14.88 1.93 -56.47
C LYS A 192 16.05 1.44 -57.32
N SER A 193 17.11 0.91 -56.70
CA SER A 193 17.52 -0.50 -56.90
C SER A 193 18.71 -0.93 -56.04
N ILE A 194 18.78 -2.25 -55.84
CA ILE A 194 19.79 -3.02 -55.10
C ILE A 194 21.11 -3.09 -55.89
N ILE A 195 22.25 -3.09 -55.21
CA ILE A 195 23.40 -3.95 -55.53
C ILE A 195 24.21 -4.23 -54.25
N PHE A 196 24.98 -5.32 -54.28
CA PHE A 196 25.51 -6.06 -53.12
C PHE A 196 27.03 -5.85 -53.01
N LEU A 197 27.59 -5.90 -51.79
CA LEU A 197 28.77 -6.70 -51.40
C LEU A 197 29.40 -6.25 -50.06
N ILE A 198 29.59 -7.23 -49.16
CA ILE A 198 30.63 -7.35 -48.12
C ILE A 198 31.05 -6.03 -47.40
N SER A 199 30.37 -5.75 -46.29
CA SER A 199 31.08 -5.32 -45.08
C SER A 199 31.16 -6.52 -44.14
N THR A 200 32.27 -6.66 -43.40
CA THR A 200 32.43 -7.75 -42.44
C THR A 200 31.39 -7.66 -41.34
N ALA A 201 30.81 -8.81 -40.96
CA ALA A 201 30.02 -8.92 -39.75
C ALA A 201 30.96 -8.82 -38.53
N ILE A 202 31.40 -7.60 -38.21
CA ILE A 202 31.81 -7.27 -36.85
C ILE A 202 30.56 -7.54 -36.00
N THR A 203 30.56 -8.68 -35.31
CA THR A 203 29.66 -8.89 -34.19
C THR A 203 30.09 -7.93 -33.10
N THR A 204 29.66 -6.67 -33.23
CA THR A 204 29.55 -5.77 -32.09
C THR A 204 28.65 -6.49 -31.10
N ALA A 205 29.26 -7.10 -30.09
CA ALA A 205 28.56 -7.48 -28.89
C ALA A 205 27.97 -6.18 -28.37
N CYS A 206 26.70 -5.93 -28.70
CA CYS A 206 25.99 -4.72 -28.34
C CYS A 206 25.96 -4.71 -26.83
N ALA A 207 26.84 -3.91 -26.22
CA ALA A 207 27.08 -3.92 -24.79
C ALA A 207 25.75 -3.56 -24.14
N SER A 208 25.08 -4.58 -23.59
CA SER A 208 23.68 -4.47 -23.21
C SER A 208 23.52 -3.28 -22.27
N LYS A 209 22.55 -2.43 -22.55
CA LYS A 209 22.36 -1.11 -21.95
C LYS A 209 21.92 -1.23 -20.50
N LEU A 210 22.85 -1.64 -19.65
CA LEU A 210 22.67 -1.83 -18.21
C LEU A 210 22.64 -0.46 -17.52
N ILE A 211 21.55 -0.19 -16.81
CA ILE A 211 21.36 1.03 -16.03
C ILE A 211 21.48 0.66 -14.56
N SER A 212 22.65 0.92 -13.96
CA SER A 212 22.85 0.78 -12.51
C SER A 212 22.36 2.02 -11.77
N ILE A 213 21.54 1.82 -10.75
CA ILE A 213 21.08 2.86 -9.83
C ILE A 213 21.30 2.38 -8.39
N PRO A 214 22.10 3.09 -7.57
CA PRO A 214 22.22 2.77 -6.15
C PRO A 214 20.91 3.08 -5.43
N PHE A 215 20.50 2.17 -4.55
CA PHE A 215 19.41 2.42 -3.61
C PHE A 215 19.95 2.45 -2.18
N THR A 216 19.11 2.93 -1.28
CA THR A 216 19.48 3.22 0.09
C THR A 216 18.75 2.31 1.06
N ALA A 217 19.45 1.72 2.02
CA ALA A 217 18.82 1.24 3.24
C ALA A 217 18.62 2.38 4.25
N VAL A 218 17.38 2.53 4.74
CA VAL A 218 17.03 3.46 5.82
C VAL A 218 16.49 2.67 7.00
N ASP A 219 17.01 2.95 8.20
CA ASP A 219 16.53 2.34 9.45
C ASP A 219 15.08 2.82 9.69
N ARG A 220 14.10 1.91 9.66
CA ARG A 220 12.67 2.23 9.88
C ARG A 220 12.46 2.76 11.30
N LYS A 221 11.65 3.81 11.46
CA LYS A 221 11.53 4.53 12.74
C LYS A 221 10.47 3.94 13.68
N GLY A 222 10.41 2.60 13.74
CA GLY A 222 9.53 1.82 14.60
C GLY A 222 9.92 1.83 16.09
N ILE A 223 11.22 1.77 16.42
CA ILE A 223 11.66 1.72 17.82
C ILE A 223 11.75 3.13 18.42
N LYS A 224 10.64 3.59 19.04
CA LYS A 224 10.66 4.77 19.93
C LYS A 224 11.29 4.45 21.29
N ALA A 225 12.62 4.28 21.30
CA ALA A 225 13.46 4.33 22.50
C ALA A 225 13.58 5.78 23.06
N ALA A 226 12.45 6.49 23.14
CA ALA A 226 12.41 7.95 23.34
C ALA A 226 11.09 8.42 24.01
N ALA A 227 10.82 7.94 25.24
CA ALA A 227 9.77 8.53 26.09
C ALA A 227 9.92 8.36 27.62
N TRP A 228 10.89 7.59 28.14
CA TRP A 228 11.18 7.55 29.58
C TRP A 228 12.70 7.49 29.84
N GLY A 229 13.14 8.09 30.95
CA GLY A 229 14.56 8.29 31.23
C GLY A 229 15.29 7.00 31.65
N ARG A 230 16.61 6.98 31.43
CA ARG A 230 17.55 5.88 31.77
C ARG A 230 17.72 5.67 33.30
N LYS A 231 16.64 5.54 34.09
CA LYS A 231 16.69 5.49 35.56
C LYS A 231 15.79 4.44 36.25
N LYS A 232 15.13 3.57 35.50
CA LYS A 232 14.61 2.28 36.01
C LYS A 232 14.83 1.18 34.97
N LEU A 233 15.99 0.51 35.07
CA LEU A 233 16.25 -0.77 34.44
C LEU A 233 15.51 -1.86 35.25
N GLY A 234 14.79 -2.77 34.61
CA GLY A 234 14.05 -3.83 35.33
C GLY A 234 12.99 -4.56 34.52
N THR A 235 12.38 -3.92 33.53
CA THR A 235 11.45 -4.55 32.57
C THR A 235 11.67 -3.94 31.18
N LEU A 236 12.36 -4.68 30.32
CA LEU A 236 12.30 -4.44 28.88
C LEU A 236 10.89 -4.83 28.41
N VAL A 237 10.24 -3.93 27.68
CA VAL A 237 8.93 -4.21 27.06
C VAL A 237 9.22 -4.78 25.68
N ASP A 238 8.66 -5.96 25.39
CA ASP A 238 8.76 -6.56 24.06
C ASP A 238 8.22 -5.59 23.00
N VAL A 239 9.00 -5.40 21.93
CA VAL A 239 8.62 -4.66 20.73
C VAL A 239 8.57 -5.69 19.59
N PRO A 240 7.47 -5.76 18.81
CA PRO A 240 7.27 -6.81 17.82
C PRO A 240 8.23 -6.61 16.65
N LEU A 241 8.55 -7.68 15.93
CA LEU A 241 9.48 -7.62 14.79
C LEU A 241 8.82 -7.71 13.41
N GLU A 242 7.63 -7.13 13.30
CA GLU A 242 6.89 -6.94 12.04
C GLU A 242 7.64 -5.93 11.14
N ASN A 243 8.45 -6.44 10.21
CA ASN A 243 9.21 -5.69 9.17
C ASN A 243 10.28 -4.66 9.64
N VAL A 244 10.71 -4.69 10.91
CA VAL A 244 11.18 -3.48 11.64
C VAL A 244 12.54 -2.87 11.26
N ASP A 245 13.53 -3.56 10.68
CA ASP A 245 14.87 -2.92 10.52
C ASP A 245 14.92 -1.89 9.39
N LEU A 246 14.71 -2.33 8.15
CA LEU A 246 15.20 -1.61 6.97
C LEU A 246 14.08 -1.38 5.95
N ALA A 247 14.07 -0.18 5.37
CA ALA A 247 13.32 0.15 4.17
C ALA A 247 14.31 0.43 3.03
N TYR A 248 14.12 -0.23 1.89
CA TYR A 248 14.96 -0.05 0.71
C TYR A 248 14.39 1.08 -0.15
N LEU A 249 14.93 2.27 0.05
CA LEU A 249 14.41 3.51 -0.51
C LEU A 249 15.21 3.93 -1.75
N ILE A 250 14.48 4.26 -2.82
CA ILE A 250 15.01 4.76 -4.07
C ILE A 250 14.41 6.15 -4.37
N ASP A 251 15.28 7.09 -4.73
CA ASP A 251 14.89 8.48 -5.02
C ASP A 251 14.60 8.62 -6.52
N ILE A 252 13.35 8.90 -6.90
CA ILE A 252 12.89 9.05 -8.29
C ILE A 252 12.22 10.42 -8.50
N HIS A 253 12.04 10.84 -9.75
CA HIS A 253 11.23 12.03 -10.05
C HIS A 253 10.09 11.69 -11.01
N ILE A 254 8.95 12.37 -10.86
CA ILE A 254 7.78 12.22 -11.74
C ILE A 254 7.36 13.60 -12.26
N GLY A 255 7.15 13.72 -13.58
CA GLY A 255 6.60 14.91 -14.23
C GLY A 255 7.58 15.76 -15.03
N THR A 256 7.01 16.74 -15.74
CA THR A 256 7.74 17.75 -16.50
C THR A 256 7.26 19.17 -16.13
N PRO A 257 7.99 19.95 -15.30
CA PRO A 257 9.28 19.61 -14.66
C PRO A 257 9.18 18.49 -13.59
N PRO A 258 10.30 17.82 -13.28
CA PRO A 258 10.29 16.63 -12.41
C PRO A 258 10.08 16.95 -10.94
N GLN A 259 9.16 16.21 -10.28
CA GLN A 259 8.85 16.31 -8.86
C GLN A 259 9.47 15.10 -8.13
N LEU A 260 10.33 15.35 -7.13
CA LEU A 260 11.04 14.30 -6.37
C LEU A 260 10.11 13.47 -5.47
N PHE A 261 10.37 12.18 -5.38
CA PHE A 261 9.80 11.23 -4.41
C PHE A 261 10.86 10.25 -3.90
N THR A 262 10.75 9.85 -2.64
CA THR A 262 11.55 8.78 -2.04
C THR A 262 10.63 7.57 -1.84
N LEU A 263 10.83 6.46 -2.55
CA LEU A 263 9.87 5.34 -2.58
C LEU A 263 10.49 4.01 -2.11
N LEU A 264 9.69 3.16 -1.48
CA LEU A 264 10.08 1.79 -1.11
C LEU A 264 10.15 0.88 -2.35
N LEU A 265 11.24 0.15 -2.50
CA LEU A 265 11.48 -0.82 -3.57
C LEU A 265 10.71 -2.13 -3.31
N ASP A 266 9.74 -2.46 -4.16
CA ASP A 266 8.80 -3.57 -3.96
C ASP A 266 8.71 -4.46 -5.21
N THR A 267 9.30 -5.66 -5.17
CA THR A 267 9.10 -6.70 -6.21
C THR A 267 7.90 -7.61 -5.94
N GLY A 268 7.21 -7.42 -4.82
CA GLY A 268 5.99 -8.13 -4.45
C GLY A 268 4.69 -7.54 -5.04
N SER A 269 4.70 -6.29 -5.48
CA SER A 269 3.59 -5.68 -6.23
C SER A 269 4.03 -5.02 -7.55
N SER A 270 3.08 -4.69 -8.43
CA SER A 270 3.34 -4.19 -9.80
C SER A 270 2.78 -2.80 -10.10
N SER A 271 2.25 -2.10 -9.10
CA SER A 271 1.59 -0.79 -9.28
C SER A 271 2.26 0.28 -8.42
N THR A 272 3.30 0.91 -8.97
CA THR A 272 3.99 2.07 -8.38
C THR A 272 2.97 3.13 -8.00
N TRP A 273 3.09 3.71 -6.81
CA TRP A 273 2.17 4.77 -6.39
C TRP A 273 2.83 5.86 -5.56
N VAL A 274 2.34 7.09 -5.74
CA VAL A 274 2.80 8.30 -5.04
C VAL A 274 1.61 9.08 -4.48
N PRO A 275 1.76 9.78 -3.34
CA PRO A 275 0.65 10.47 -2.68
C PRO A 275 0.34 11.83 -3.34
N ILE A 276 -0.94 12.18 -3.44
CA ILE A 276 -1.38 13.47 -3.99
C ILE A 276 -1.24 14.62 -3.00
N GLN A 277 -0.90 15.82 -3.49
CA GLN A 277 -0.90 17.03 -2.68
C GLN A 277 -2.29 17.26 -2.06
N GLY A 278 -2.32 17.54 -0.76
CA GLY A 278 -3.54 17.74 0.01
C GLY A 278 -4.05 16.49 0.75
N CYS A 279 -3.53 15.29 0.43
CA CYS A 279 -3.86 14.07 1.17
C CYS A 279 -3.51 14.21 2.67
N GLY A 280 -2.29 14.68 2.98
CA GLY A 280 -1.85 15.01 4.34
C GLY A 280 -2.05 13.83 5.29
N ARG A 281 -2.88 14.00 6.33
CA ARG A 281 -3.20 12.94 7.32
C ARG A 281 -3.79 11.66 6.73
N TYR A 282 -4.33 11.71 5.51
CA TYR A 282 -4.89 10.55 4.81
C TYR A 282 -3.81 9.76 4.06
N CYS A 283 -2.57 10.26 4.04
CA CYS A 283 -1.40 9.58 3.52
C CYS A 283 -0.24 9.65 4.54
N GLY A 284 -0.51 9.74 5.85
CA GLY A 284 0.51 9.82 6.91
C GLY A 284 1.29 11.14 7.05
N TYR A 285 1.02 12.14 6.21
CA TYR A 285 1.85 13.35 5.97
C TYR A 285 3.19 13.00 5.29
N PRO A 286 3.17 12.62 4.00
CA PRO A 286 4.38 12.32 3.24
C PRO A 286 5.27 13.56 3.08
N LYS A 287 6.56 13.35 2.83
CA LYS A 287 7.55 14.42 2.70
C LYS A 287 7.38 15.16 1.38
N HIS A 288 7.13 14.42 0.31
CA HIS A 288 6.81 14.93 -1.02
C HIS A 288 5.39 14.50 -1.42
N SER A 289 4.78 15.18 -2.40
CA SER A 289 3.44 14.84 -2.89
C SER A 289 3.23 15.39 -4.29
N LEU A 290 2.58 14.60 -5.15
CA LEU A 290 2.35 14.96 -6.54
C LEU A 290 1.40 16.16 -6.65
N VAL A 291 1.79 17.12 -7.49
CA VAL A 291 0.94 18.18 -7.99
C VAL A 291 0.72 17.93 -9.50
N PRO A 292 -0.39 17.26 -9.90
CA PRO A 292 -0.61 16.91 -11.31
C PRO A 292 -0.61 18.11 -12.25
N SER A 293 -1.17 19.24 -11.81
CA SER A 293 -1.20 20.50 -12.58
C SER A 293 0.16 21.16 -12.81
N ASN A 294 1.23 20.66 -12.17
CA ASN A 294 2.58 21.18 -12.34
C ASN A 294 3.41 20.35 -13.33
N SER A 295 2.82 19.34 -13.99
CA SER A 295 3.47 18.52 -15.01
C SER A 295 2.77 18.68 -16.35
N SER A 296 3.51 19.05 -17.39
CA SER A 296 3.00 19.16 -18.77
C SER A 296 2.84 17.80 -19.46
N THR A 297 3.38 16.73 -18.88
CA THR A 297 3.31 15.35 -19.41
C THR A 297 2.34 14.44 -18.64
N PHE A 298 1.70 14.96 -17.58
CA PHE A 298 0.72 14.20 -16.79
C PHE A 298 -0.58 13.95 -17.57
N THR A 299 -1.03 12.70 -17.56
CA THR A 299 -2.32 12.27 -18.12
C THR A 299 -3.00 11.24 -17.21
N THR A 300 -4.32 11.13 -17.27
CA THR A 300 -5.13 10.20 -16.46
C THR A 300 -6.40 9.81 -17.20
N ASP A 301 -6.76 8.52 -17.17
CA ASP A 301 -8.09 8.03 -17.55
C ASP A 301 -9.04 7.95 -16.34
N ASN A 302 -8.52 8.22 -15.14
CA ASN A 302 -9.17 8.09 -13.83
C ASN A 302 -9.63 6.66 -13.48
N MET A 303 -9.04 5.64 -14.10
CA MET A 303 -9.27 4.24 -13.71
C MET A 303 -8.91 4.04 -12.23
N VAL A 304 -9.81 3.46 -11.44
CA VAL A 304 -9.66 3.36 -9.99
C VAL A 304 -8.50 2.42 -9.61
N PHE A 305 -7.65 2.89 -8.69
CA PHE A 305 -6.60 2.10 -8.04
C PHE A 305 -6.98 1.76 -6.61
N SER A 306 -6.79 0.51 -6.18
CA SER A 306 -6.96 0.07 -4.80
C SER A 306 -6.18 -1.22 -4.53
N ILE A 307 -5.05 -1.13 -3.85
CA ILE A 307 -4.23 -2.28 -3.41
C ILE A 307 -4.34 -2.51 -1.90
N ARG A 308 -4.24 -3.77 -1.48
CA ARG A 308 -4.07 -4.20 -0.09
C ARG A 308 -2.83 -5.07 0.02
N TYR A 309 -1.89 -4.64 0.85
CA TYR A 309 -0.70 -5.38 1.24
C TYR A 309 -1.01 -6.27 2.47
N GLY A 310 -0.02 -7.07 2.91
CA GLY A 310 -0.14 -7.81 4.18
C GLY A 310 -0.36 -6.87 5.37
N GLU A 311 0.44 -5.81 5.43
CA GLU A 311 0.29 -4.65 6.33
C GLU A 311 -0.06 -3.41 5.49
N GLY A 312 -1.13 -2.70 5.84
CA GLY A 312 -1.53 -1.47 5.13
C GLY A 312 -2.48 -1.64 3.93
N PHE A 313 -2.62 -0.56 3.15
CA PHE A 313 -3.39 -0.44 1.88
C PHE A 313 -3.11 0.91 1.20
N SER A 314 -3.31 1.02 -0.11
CA SER A 314 -3.32 2.31 -0.82
C SER A 314 -4.46 2.37 -1.84
N ARG A 315 -5.05 3.56 -2.00
CA ARG A 315 -6.17 3.82 -2.91
C ARG A 315 -5.98 5.16 -3.64
N GLY A 316 -6.49 5.21 -4.86
CA GLY A 316 -6.70 6.44 -5.62
C GLY A 316 -7.11 6.12 -7.06
N TYR A 317 -6.33 6.60 -8.03
CA TYR A 317 -6.55 6.37 -9.46
C TYR A 317 -5.22 6.18 -10.21
N TYR A 318 -5.24 5.50 -11.35
CA TYR A 318 -4.09 5.35 -12.24
C TYR A 318 -3.86 6.62 -13.08
N ALA A 319 -2.59 6.88 -13.37
CA ALA A 319 -2.13 7.98 -14.20
C ALA A 319 -0.90 7.56 -15.02
N LYS A 320 -0.52 8.41 -15.97
CA LYS A 320 0.75 8.33 -16.70
C LYS A 320 1.47 9.66 -16.66
N ASP A 321 2.79 9.61 -16.58
CA ASP A 321 3.67 10.76 -16.70
C ASP A 321 5.08 10.31 -17.12
N THR A 322 5.98 11.26 -17.34
CA THR A 322 7.42 10.99 -17.46
C THR A 322 7.99 10.68 -16.07
N VAL A 323 8.74 9.58 -15.94
CA VAL A 323 9.48 9.24 -14.71
C VAL A 323 10.98 9.31 -14.98
N THR A 324 11.71 10.07 -14.18
CA THR A 324 13.16 10.28 -14.33
C THR A 324 13.91 9.67 -13.15
N ILE A 325 14.86 8.77 -13.44
CA ILE A 325 15.69 8.08 -12.46
C ILE A 325 17.16 8.14 -12.91
N ASN A 326 18.07 8.58 -12.03
CA ASN A 326 19.49 8.82 -12.33
C ASN A 326 19.71 9.53 -13.70
N HIS A 327 19.05 10.68 -13.89
CA HIS A 327 19.02 11.48 -15.13
C HIS A 327 18.40 10.84 -16.38
N ILE A 328 18.00 9.56 -16.34
CA ILE A 328 17.33 8.88 -17.45
C ILE A 328 15.81 9.06 -17.33
N ALA A 329 15.23 9.75 -18.30
CA ALA A 329 13.79 9.96 -18.41
C ALA A 329 13.12 8.81 -19.18
N VAL A 330 12.02 8.29 -18.64
CA VAL A 330 11.18 7.24 -19.23
C VAL A 330 9.78 7.84 -19.43
N PRO A 331 9.31 8.03 -20.66
CA PRO A 331 7.99 8.61 -20.91
C PRO A 331 6.87 7.61 -20.65
N GLN A 332 5.62 8.09 -20.54
CA GLN A 332 4.39 7.28 -20.55
C GLN A 332 4.28 6.18 -19.46
N VAL A 333 5.08 6.28 -18.38
CA VAL A 333 5.10 5.30 -17.29
C VAL A 333 3.77 5.32 -16.55
N ASN A 334 3.16 4.14 -16.41
CA ASN A 334 1.96 3.95 -15.61
C ASN A 334 2.31 3.92 -14.12
N PHE A 335 1.56 4.66 -13.32
CA PHE A 335 1.62 4.62 -11.86
C PHE A 335 0.23 4.97 -11.29
N ALA A 336 0.08 4.97 -9.97
CA ALA A 336 -1.15 5.42 -9.32
C ALA A 336 -0.92 6.63 -8.40
N VAL A 337 -1.89 7.55 -8.44
CA VAL A 337 -1.95 8.72 -7.57
C VAL A 337 -2.78 8.35 -6.35
N SER A 338 -2.11 8.19 -5.20
CA SER A 338 -2.73 7.81 -3.92
C SER A 338 -3.44 9.00 -3.27
N ASP A 339 -4.75 8.88 -3.07
CA ASP A 339 -5.58 9.85 -2.33
C ASP A 339 -5.94 9.39 -0.91
N TYR A 340 -5.71 8.11 -0.60
CA TYR A 340 -5.89 7.55 0.75
C TYR A 340 -5.05 6.27 0.94
N ASN A 341 -4.18 6.27 1.95
CA ASN A 341 -3.49 5.07 2.47
C ASN A 341 -3.53 5.03 4.01
N ASP A 342 -2.89 4.05 4.63
CA ASP A 342 -2.71 3.96 6.08
C ASP A 342 -1.90 5.13 6.67
N GLY A 343 -0.78 5.47 6.01
CA GLY A 343 0.18 6.49 6.40
C GLY A 343 1.43 5.93 7.10
N ASP A 344 1.53 4.61 7.28
CA ASP A 344 2.60 3.99 8.07
C ASP A 344 3.95 4.07 7.33
N LEU A 345 3.96 3.85 6.01
CA LEU A 345 5.14 4.00 5.14
C LEU A 345 5.85 5.36 5.24
N THR A 346 5.09 6.43 5.51
CA THR A 346 5.67 7.79 5.67
C THR A 346 6.38 7.99 7.00
N MET A 347 6.09 7.17 8.01
CA MET A 347 6.87 7.13 9.24
C MET A 347 8.22 6.42 9.04
N ASP A 348 8.28 5.48 8.09
CA ASP A 348 9.51 4.80 7.65
C ASP A 348 10.34 5.62 6.64
N GLY A 349 9.81 6.77 6.20
CA GLY A 349 10.51 7.71 5.32
C GLY A 349 10.25 7.53 3.82
N ALA A 350 9.36 6.61 3.43
CA ALA A 350 8.89 6.46 2.06
C ALA A 350 7.63 7.32 1.83
N ASP A 351 7.57 8.08 0.73
CA ASP A 351 6.35 8.76 0.31
C ASP A 351 5.31 7.78 -0.24
N GLY A 352 5.77 6.66 -0.80
CA GLY A 352 4.97 5.62 -1.44
C GLY A 352 5.83 4.43 -1.87
N ILE A 353 5.39 3.68 -2.89
CA ILE A 353 6.03 2.43 -3.32
C ILE A 353 6.41 2.49 -4.80
N PHE A 354 7.62 2.01 -5.11
CA PHE A 354 8.15 1.78 -6.45
C PHE A 354 8.10 0.28 -6.75
N ALA A 355 7.08 -0.11 -7.52
CA ALA A 355 6.64 -1.48 -7.66
C ALA A 355 7.13 -2.09 -8.98
N LEU A 356 7.83 -3.22 -8.89
CA LEU A 356 8.58 -3.86 -9.98
C LEU A 356 8.25 -5.36 -10.15
N GLY A 357 7.32 -5.89 -9.36
CA GLY A 357 6.79 -7.24 -9.52
C GLY A 357 5.96 -7.40 -10.81
N PRO A 358 5.67 -8.64 -11.24
CA PRO A 358 5.09 -8.93 -12.55
C PRO A 358 3.84 -8.13 -12.92
N ASP A 359 3.80 -7.57 -14.14
CA ASP A 359 2.70 -6.73 -14.67
C ASP A 359 1.30 -7.32 -14.39
N ASN A 360 1.14 -8.65 -14.50
CA ASN A 360 -0.14 -9.33 -14.31
C ASN A 360 -0.72 -9.22 -12.88
N LEU A 361 0.07 -8.84 -11.86
CA LEU A 361 -0.45 -8.56 -10.52
C LEU A 361 -1.36 -7.32 -10.49
N SER A 362 -1.32 -6.44 -11.50
CA SER A 362 -2.12 -5.21 -11.51
C SER A 362 -3.62 -5.47 -11.62
N ILE A 363 -4.02 -6.64 -12.14
CA ILE A 363 -5.43 -7.01 -12.37
C ILE A 363 -6.24 -7.07 -11.07
N TYR A 364 -5.57 -7.25 -9.93
CA TYR A 364 -6.19 -7.26 -8.60
C TYR A 364 -6.34 -5.85 -8.00
N ASN A 365 -5.68 -4.84 -8.59
CA ASN A 365 -5.60 -3.47 -8.08
C ASN A 365 -6.58 -2.50 -8.77
N ASN A 366 -7.30 -2.94 -9.81
CA ASN A 366 -8.23 -2.12 -10.60
C ASN A 366 -9.54 -2.88 -10.92
N PRO A 367 -10.68 -2.17 -11.07
CA PRO A 367 -11.99 -2.82 -11.27
C PRO A 367 -12.17 -3.41 -12.68
N GLU A 368 -11.34 -3.02 -13.65
CA GLU A 368 -11.38 -3.50 -15.04
C GLU A 368 -10.59 -4.80 -15.24
N GLN A 369 -9.89 -5.29 -14.21
CA GLN A 369 -8.94 -6.42 -14.29
C GLN A 369 -7.87 -6.25 -15.38
N LYS A 370 -7.51 -4.99 -15.66
CA LYS A 370 -6.59 -4.56 -16.71
C LYS A 370 -5.14 -4.83 -16.30
N VAL A 371 -4.36 -5.40 -17.22
CA VAL A 371 -2.89 -5.52 -17.06
C VAL A 371 -2.26 -4.16 -17.35
N ILE A 372 -1.51 -3.62 -16.39
CA ILE A 372 -0.88 -2.31 -16.44
C ILE A 372 0.64 -2.52 -16.46
N PRO A 373 1.35 -2.09 -17.51
CA PRO A 373 2.80 -2.24 -17.59
C PRO A 373 3.52 -1.49 -16.48
N THR A 374 4.41 -2.20 -15.77
CA THR A 374 5.35 -1.65 -14.79
C THR A 374 6.35 -0.67 -15.41
N PHE A 375 7.14 -0.03 -14.55
CA PHE A 375 8.28 0.78 -14.97
C PHE A 375 9.25 0.02 -15.89
N VAL A 376 9.62 -1.23 -15.55
CA VAL A 376 10.59 -2.02 -16.34
C VAL A 376 10.04 -2.40 -17.72
N THR A 377 8.79 -2.88 -17.78
CA THR A 377 8.13 -3.14 -19.07
C THR A 377 7.98 -1.85 -19.90
N THR A 378 7.84 -0.69 -19.27
CA THR A 378 7.81 0.61 -19.99
C THR A 378 9.21 0.98 -20.50
N MET A 379 10.26 0.87 -19.68
CA MET A 379 11.65 1.10 -20.12
C MET A 379 12.01 0.24 -21.35
N PHE A 380 11.60 -1.03 -21.36
CA PHE A 380 11.82 -1.93 -22.49
C PHE A 380 11.06 -1.48 -23.75
N LYS A 381 9.75 -1.16 -23.61
CA LYS A 381 8.91 -0.72 -24.75
C LYS A 381 9.36 0.60 -25.37
N GLU A 382 9.88 1.52 -24.57
CA GLU A 382 10.39 2.82 -25.00
C GLU A 382 11.88 2.79 -25.43
N GLY A 383 12.49 1.60 -25.56
CA GLY A 383 13.89 1.45 -26.00
C GLY A 383 14.94 1.99 -25.01
N ILE A 384 14.56 2.17 -23.74
CA ILE A 384 15.47 2.63 -22.68
C ILE A 384 16.41 1.50 -22.25
N ILE A 385 15.97 0.24 -22.28
CA ILE A 385 16.77 -0.97 -22.04
C ILE A 385 16.51 -2.03 -23.11
N ASP A 386 17.51 -2.84 -23.43
CA ASP A 386 17.45 -3.78 -24.57
C ASP A 386 16.70 -5.10 -24.26
N LYS A 387 16.37 -5.35 -22.99
CA LYS A 387 15.74 -6.59 -22.48
C LYS A 387 14.78 -6.25 -21.34
N ASN A 388 13.64 -6.95 -21.22
CA ASN A 388 12.74 -6.77 -20.07
C ASN A 388 13.22 -7.60 -18.86
N VAL A 389 14.38 -7.21 -18.33
CA VAL A 389 15.09 -7.87 -17.23
C VAL A 389 15.61 -6.82 -16.25
N PHE A 390 15.59 -7.13 -14.95
CA PHE A 390 16.34 -6.36 -13.95
C PHE A 390 16.96 -7.25 -12.88
N SER A 391 18.01 -6.79 -12.20
CA SER A 391 18.59 -7.49 -11.04
C SER A 391 18.73 -6.58 -9.83
N VAL A 392 18.61 -7.14 -8.64
CA VAL A 392 18.78 -6.44 -7.36
C VAL A 392 19.97 -7.04 -6.60
N TYR A 393 21.00 -6.22 -6.40
CA TYR A 393 22.16 -6.54 -5.57
C TYR A 393 22.01 -5.79 -4.23
N PHE A 394 22.03 -6.51 -3.11
CA PHE A 394 22.00 -5.92 -1.77
C PHE A 394 23.37 -6.05 -1.10
N GLN A 395 23.86 -5.00 -0.45
CA GLN A 395 24.98 -5.16 0.49
C GLN A 395 24.45 -5.65 1.86
N PRO A 396 25.16 -6.53 2.57
CA PRO A 396 24.83 -6.88 3.94
C PRO A 396 25.07 -5.68 4.86
N VAL A 397 24.12 -5.37 5.74
CA VAL A 397 24.24 -4.23 6.67
C VAL A 397 25.31 -4.51 7.72
N THR A 398 26.48 -3.89 7.58
CA THR A 398 27.57 -4.05 8.54
C THR A 398 27.28 -3.30 9.85
N HIS A 399 27.47 -3.97 10.99
CA HIS A 399 27.02 -3.49 12.31
C HIS A 399 27.75 -2.23 12.84
N ASN A 400 28.80 -1.76 12.15
CA ASN A 400 29.65 -0.67 12.62
C ASN A 400 29.19 0.73 12.16
N VAL A 401 28.30 0.82 11.18
CA VAL A 401 27.91 2.10 10.55
C VAL A 401 26.75 2.75 11.31
N ARG A 402 27.01 3.88 11.98
CA ARG A 402 26.00 4.64 12.77
C ARG A 402 25.14 5.61 11.94
N GLU A 403 25.04 5.39 10.64
CA GLU A 403 24.38 6.32 9.70
C GLU A 403 22.93 5.93 9.45
N GLN A 404 22.02 6.91 9.44
CA GLN A 404 20.57 6.65 9.24
C GLN A 404 20.15 6.47 7.77
N LYS A 405 21.07 6.73 6.83
CA LYS A 405 20.86 6.62 5.38
C LYS A 405 22.13 6.02 4.78
N ARG A 406 22.13 4.73 4.37
CA ARG A 406 23.30 4.03 3.82
C ARG A 406 23.01 3.58 2.40
N ILE A 407 23.89 3.87 1.43
CA ILE A 407 23.88 3.13 0.15
C ILE A 407 24.19 1.68 0.50
N ASN A 408 23.31 0.76 0.09
CA ASN A 408 23.33 -0.62 0.59
C ASN A 408 22.88 -1.62 -0.49
N GLY A 409 23.22 -1.32 -1.74
CA GLY A 409 22.82 -2.08 -2.91
C GLY A 409 22.54 -1.24 -4.14
N GLU A 410 22.33 -1.94 -5.25
CA GLU A 410 22.06 -1.38 -6.57
C GLU A 410 20.98 -2.19 -7.28
N ILE A 411 20.09 -1.50 -7.99
CA ILE A 411 19.21 -2.10 -8.99
C ILE A 411 19.82 -1.88 -10.37
N VAL A 412 19.79 -2.91 -11.20
CA VAL A 412 20.29 -2.89 -12.58
C VAL A 412 19.14 -3.18 -13.52
N PHE A 413 18.77 -2.23 -14.38
CA PHE A 413 17.80 -2.47 -15.45
C PHE A 413 18.50 -2.90 -16.73
N GLY A 414 17.89 -3.80 -17.51
CA GLY A 414 18.41 -4.37 -18.76
C GLY A 414 19.15 -5.71 -18.60
N GLY A 415 19.36 -6.19 -17.39
CA GLY A 415 20.10 -7.43 -17.12
C GLY A 415 20.67 -7.51 -15.70
N VAL A 416 21.87 -8.08 -15.58
CA VAL A 416 22.68 -8.18 -14.35
C VAL A 416 24.11 -7.70 -14.65
N GLN A 417 24.82 -7.15 -13.66
CA GLN A 417 26.23 -6.81 -13.79
C GLN A 417 27.12 -7.93 -13.25
N ASP A 418 28.14 -8.32 -14.00
CA ASP A 418 29.06 -9.40 -13.62
C ASP A 418 29.73 -9.18 -12.26
N ARG A 419 30.08 -7.91 -11.94
CA ARG A 419 30.67 -7.54 -10.63
C ARG A 419 29.76 -7.78 -9.42
N HIS A 420 28.46 -7.99 -9.62
CA HIS A 420 27.52 -8.27 -8.52
C HIS A 420 27.45 -9.76 -8.17
N ILE A 421 27.89 -10.65 -9.06
CA ILE A 421 27.65 -12.10 -8.98
C ILE A 421 28.94 -12.92 -8.91
N VAL A 422 28.84 -14.10 -8.29
CA VAL A 422 29.86 -15.16 -8.33
C VAL A 422 29.26 -16.37 -9.05
N GLY A 423 29.97 -16.86 -10.06
CA GLY A 423 29.48 -17.96 -10.90
C GLY A 423 28.32 -17.55 -11.82
N ASN A 424 27.44 -18.51 -12.12
CA ASN A 424 26.34 -18.34 -13.07
C ASN A 424 25.00 -18.11 -12.36
N VAL A 425 24.13 -17.29 -12.96
CA VAL A 425 22.74 -17.15 -12.52
C VAL A 425 21.97 -18.44 -12.85
N SER A 426 21.46 -19.11 -11.82
CA SER A 426 20.57 -20.27 -11.97
C SER A 426 19.11 -19.82 -11.93
N TYR A 427 18.32 -20.26 -12.91
CA TYR A 427 16.94 -19.77 -13.13
C TYR A 427 15.87 -20.83 -12.82
N VAL A 428 14.74 -20.36 -12.29
CA VAL A 428 13.48 -21.10 -12.12
C VAL A 428 12.34 -20.34 -12.79
N SER A 429 11.43 -21.04 -13.46
CA SER A 429 10.29 -20.42 -14.15
C SER A 429 9.28 -19.82 -13.16
N THR A 430 8.68 -18.67 -13.48
CA THR A 430 7.57 -18.13 -12.68
C THR A 430 6.29 -18.91 -13.00
N THR A 431 5.96 -19.90 -12.18
CA THR A 431 4.74 -20.69 -12.29
C THR A 431 3.62 -20.14 -11.40
N THR A 432 2.38 -20.50 -11.69
CA THR A 432 1.25 -20.38 -10.76
C THR A 432 1.05 -21.64 -9.89
N GLN A 433 2.04 -22.55 -9.89
CA GLN A 433 1.98 -23.84 -9.20
C GLN A 433 3.36 -24.25 -8.67
N ASN A 434 3.43 -24.39 -7.35
CA ASN A 434 4.37 -25.15 -6.52
C ASN A 434 5.66 -25.65 -7.21
N GLU A 435 6.82 -25.07 -6.84
CA GLU A 435 8.16 -25.47 -7.34
C GLU A 435 9.24 -25.58 -6.25
N PHE A 436 9.11 -24.87 -5.11
CA PHE A 436 10.17 -24.71 -4.12
C PHE A 436 10.26 -25.93 -3.17
N LYS A 437 11.45 -26.54 -3.02
CA LYS A 437 11.71 -27.62 -2.05
C LYS A 437 12.70 -27.15 -0.97
N VAL A 438 12.42 -27.36 0.31
CA VAL A 438 13.33 -26.94 1.41
C VAL A 438 14.01 -28.15 2.04
N ILE A 439 15.33 -28.22 1.90
CA ILE A 439 16.17 -29.33 2.35
C ILE A 439 16.98 -28.87 3.57
N GLY A 440 16.47 -29.17 4.77
CA GLY A 440 17.25 -29.09 6.01
C GLY A 440 18.21 -30.28 6.14
N ASN A 441 19.40 -30.05 6.70
CA ASN A 441 20.52 -30.98 6.66
C ASN A 441 20.21 -32.40 7.20
N TYR A 442 20.40 -33.42 6.35
CA TYR A 442 20.26 -34.90 6.48
C TYR A 442 19.13 -35.57 7.30
N THR A 443 18.35 -34.88 8.14
CA THR A 443 17.26 -35.49 8.94
C THR A 443 15.97 -34.66 8.97
N LYS A 444 15.91 -33.55 8.23
CA LYS A 444 14.87 -32.51 8.34
C LYS A 444 14.31 -32.04 6.98
N THR A 445 14.38 -32.87 5.94
CA THR A 445 13.87 -32.54 4.60
C THR A 445 12.36 -32.24 4.61
N TYR A 446 11.95 -31.21 3.88
CA TYR A 446 10.56 -30.98 3.49
C TYR A 446 10.46 -31.17 1.98
N GLU A 447 9.79 -32.24 1.56
CA GLU A 447 9.84 -32.74 0.18
C GLU A 447 8.74 -32.20 -0.73
N GLN A 448 7.68 -31.64 -0.14
CA GLN A 448 6.58 -31.03 -0.88
C GLN A 448 7.09 -29.75 -1.57
N LYS A 449 6.74 -29.63 -2.86
CA LYS A 449 6.88 -28.36 -3.58
C LYS A 449 5.86 -27.37 -3.02
N ILE A 450 6.30 -26.17 -2.65
CA ILE A 450 5.42 -25.04 -2.28
C ILE A 450 5.54 -23.91 -3.31
N ALA A 451 4.58 -22.98 -3.32
CA ALA A 451 4.77 -21.69 -3.98
C ALA A 451 5.76 -20.82 -3.18
N GLY A 452 6.31 -19.79 -3.82
CA GLY A 452 7.27 -18.90 -3.19
C GLY A 452 7.35 -17.57 -3.93
N MET A 453 7.37 -16.49 -3.16
CA MET A 453 7.38 -15.11 -3.61
C MET A 453 8.76 -14.49 -3.33
N VAL A 454 9.26 -13.62 -4.21
CA VAL A 454 10.61 -13.04 -4.10
C VAL A 454 10.45 -11.52 -4.01
N ASP A 455 10.63 -10.98 -2.80
CA ASP A 455 10.02 -9.71 -2.42
C ASP A 455 11.01 -8.78 -1.70
N THR A 456 11.45 -7.73 -2.38
CA THR A 456 12.30 -6.68 -1.78
C THR A 456 11.57 -5.80 -0.75
N GLY A 457 10.24 -5.79 -0.73
CA GLY A 457 9.42 -5.05 0.24
C GLY A 457 9.33 -5.72 1.61
N SER A 458 9.55 -7.04 1.67
CA SER A 458 9.54 -7.84 2.91
C SER A 458 10.92 -7.93 3.54
N THR A 459 11.03 -7.65 4.84
CA THR A 459 12.31 -7.79 5.58
C THR A 459 12.63 -9.26 5.93
N LEU A 460 11.60 -10.04 6.23
CA LEU A 460 11.71 -11.40 6.77
C LEU A 460 11.63 -12.49 5.68
N VAL A 461 12.14 -13.67 6.01
CA VAL A 461 11.97 -14.91 5.23
C VAL A 461 10.80 -15.68 5.83
N PHE A 462 9.65 -15.60 5.17
CA PHE A 462 8.44 -16.29 5.58
C PHE A 462 8.45 -17.73 5.04
N LEU A 463 8.24 -18.71 5.91
CA LEU A 463 8.14 -20.13 5.55
C LEU A 463 6.95 -20.79 6.26
N PRO A 464 6.35 -21.85 5.68
CA PRO A 464 5.27 -22.59 6.34
C PRO A 464 5.71 -23.07 7.73
N ARG A 465 4.80 -22.98 8.70
CA ARG A 465 4.99 -23.44 10.09
C ARG A 465 5.60 -24.83 10.19
N GLU A 466 5.24 -25.72 9.26
CA GLU A 466 5.75 -27.09 9.16
C GLU A 466 7.24 -27.19 8.79
N ILE A 467 7.77 -26.20 8.07
CA ILE A 467 9.20 -26.10 7.76
C ILE A 467 9.93 -25.50 8.97
N ILE A 468 9.43 -24.40 9.54
CA ILE A 468 10.09 -23.72 10.66
C ILE A 468 10.12 -24.61 11.92
N SER A 469 9.06 -25.36 12.19
CA SER A 469 9.03 -26.35 13.27
C SER A 469 9.98 -27.54 13.03
N ARG A 470 10.31 -27.90 11.77
CA ARG A 470 11.40 -28.84 11.47
C ARG A 470 12.77 -28.19 11.70
N VAL A 471 12.99 -26.98 11.18
CA VAL A 471 14.24 -26.20 11.33
C VAL A 471 14.62 -26.12 12.81
N PHE A 472 13.79 -25.51 13.65
CA PHE A 472 14.09 -25.32 15.07
C PHE A 472 13.83 -26.55 15.97
N LYS A 473 13.44 -27.72 15.42
CA LYS A 473 13.26 -28.96 16.20
C LYS A 473 14.56 -29.31 16.95
N GLY A 474 14.52 -29.28 18.28
CA GLY A 474 15.64 -29.59 19.16
C GLY A 474 16.54 -28.39 19.53
N VAL A 475 16.27 -27.18 19.03
CA VAL A 475 17.01 -25.98 19.43
C VAL A 475 16.60 -25.59 20.86
N LYS A 476 17.56 -25.64 21.79
CA LYS A 476 17.33 -25.23 23.18
C LYS A 476 17.26 -23.70 23.26
N GLY A 477 16.41 -23.18 24.15
CA GLY A 477 16.21 -21.73 24.32
C GLY A 477 15.38 -21.05 23.22
N LEU A 478 14.81 -21.81 22.28
CA LEU A 478 13.85 -21.29 21.29
C LEU A 478 12.66 -20.62 22.01
N ARG A 479 12.42 -19.36 21.68
CA ARG A 479 11.31 -18.54 22.16
C ARG A 479 10.60 -17.87 20.98
N ARG A 480 9.44 -17.28 21.26
CA ARG A 480 8.81 -16.30 20.39
C ARG A 480 8.39 -15.07 21.18
N ASP A 481 8.38 -13.91 20.53
CA ASP A 481 7.74 -12.71 21.06
C ASP A 481 6.20 -12.77 20.91
N PHE A 482 5.51 -11.65 21.16
CA PHE A 482 4.05 -11.58 21.04
C PHE A 482 3.52 -11.45 19.61
N SER A 483 4.36 -11.05 18.64
CA SER A 483 4.06 -11.10 17.19
C SER A 483 4.36 -12.49 16.58
N GLY A 484 4.98 -13.37 17.36
CA GLY A 484 5.39 -14.71 16.95
C GLY A 484 6.82 -14.79 16.43
N GLN A 485 7.58 -13.68 16.41
CA GLN A 485 8.93 -13.68 15.88
C GLN A 485 9.84 -14.60 16.69
N TYR A 486 10.61 -15.44 16.00
CA TYR A 486 11.50 -16.40 16.65
C TYR A 486 12.76 -15.76 17.23
N ILE A 487 13.05 -16.13 18.48
CA ILE A 487 14.25 -15.79 19.25
C ILE A 487 14.98 -17.09 19.60
N VAL A 488 16.30 -17.11 19.48
CA VAL A 488 17.18 -18.22 19.88
C VAL A 488 18.42 -17.70 20.60
N PRO A 489 19.15 -18.52 21.38
CA PRO A 489 20.44 -18.11 21.92
C PRO A 489 21.42 -17.82 20.77
N CYS A 490 22.11 -16.68 20.81
CA CYS A 490 23.01 -16.22 19.74
C CYS A 490 24.14 -17.23 19.44
N HIS A 491 24.54 -18.02 20.44
CA HIS A 491 25.62 -19.01 20.36
C HIS A 491 25.09 -20.46 20.40
N ALA A 492 23.85 -20.70 19.97
CA ALA A 492 23.26 -22.04 19.92
C ALA A 492 23.95 -22.93 18.86
N GLN A 493 24.80 -23.85 19.31
CA GLN A 493 25.62 -24.75 18.47
C GLN A 493 24.83 -25.72 17.56
N ASN A 494 23.50 -25.82 17.71
CA ASN A 494 22.66 -26.76 16.94
C ASN A 494 21.63 -26.08 16.02
N LEU A 495 21.88 -24.83 15.64
CA LEU A 495 21.16 -24.12 14.58
C LEU A 495 21.55 -24.69 13.20
N PRO A 496 20.59 -25.16 12.37
CA PRO A 496 20.90 -25.84 11.11
C PRO A 496 20.92 -24.90 9.90
N ASP A 497 21.76 -25.21 8.92
CA ASP A 497 21.66 -24.63 7.58
C ASP A 497 20.32 -24.95 6.92
N ILE A 498 19.79 -23.98 6.16
CA ILE A 498 18.52 -24.07 5.45
C ILE A 498 18.79 -23.94 3.95
N ALA A 499 18.79 -25.07 3.23
CA ALA A 499 18.97 -25.07 1.77
C ALA A 499 17.61 -25.06 1.06
N ILE A 500 17.30 -23.94 0.41
CA ILE A 500 16.17 -23.82 -0.51
C ILE A 500 16.63 -24.34 -1.88
N THR A 501 15.92 -25.32 -2.43
CA THR A 501 16.24 -25.94 -3.72
C THR A 501 15.25 -25.45 -4.77
N MET A 502 15.76 -24.85 -5.85
CA MET A 502 14.99 -24.41 -7.02
C MET A 502 15.70 -24.92 -8.27
N ASN A 503 14.97 -25.54 -9.20
CA ASN A 503 15.53 -26.13 -10.43
C ASN A 503 16.85 -26.93 -10.19
N ASN A 504 16.81 -27.84 -9.20
CA ASN A 504 17.93 -28.65 -8.69
C ASN A 504 19.15 -27.89 -8.11
N THR A 505 19.18 -26.56 -8.20
CA THR A 505 20.21 -25.71 -7.57
C THR A 505 19.85 -25.45 -6.11
N LYS A 506 20.84 -25.46 -5.21
CA LYS A 506 20.65 -25.24 -3.77
C LYS A 506 21.16 -23.85 -3.37
N PHE A 507 20.31 -23.09 -2.70
CA PHE A 507 20.61 -21.78 -2.11
C PHE A 507 20.50 -21.91 -0.59
N THR A 508 21.63 -21.78 0.11
CA THR A 508 21.75 -22.13 1.53
C THR A 508 21.94 -20.88 2.37
N ILE A 509 21.03 -20.65 3.33
CA ILE A 509 21.25 -19.67 4.39
C ILE A 509 21.70 -20.40 5.66
N THR A 510 22.88 -20.02 6.16
CA THR A 510 23.49 -20.52 7.40
C THR A 510 22.96 -19.73 8.60
N PRO A 511 23.19 -20.17 9.85
CA PRO A 511 22.86 -19.39 11.04
C PRO A 511 23.42 -17.96 11.03
N ALA A 512 24.62 -17.74 10.47
CA ALA A 512 25.20 -16.40 10.35
C ALA A 512 24.45 -15.49 9.37
N ASN A 513 23.63 -16.06 8.46
CA ASN A 513 22.83 -15.32 7.50
C ASN A 513 21.42 -15.00 8.02
N TYR A 514 20.85 -15.86 8.87
CA TYR A 514 19.47 -15.72 9.37
C TYR A 514 19.35 -15.26 10.83
N LEU A 515 20.44 -15.14 11.59
CA LEU A 515 20.43 -14.51 12.92
C LEU A 515 20.62 -12.98 12.86
N ILE A 516 19.97 -12.28 13.79
CA ILE A 516 20.08 -10.83 13.99
C ILE A 516 20.91 -10.58 15.25
N THR A 517 22.22 -10.43 15.06
CA THR A 517 23.26 -10.36 16.11
C THR A 517 23.63 -8.93 16.54
N GLY A 518 23.21 -7.92 15.78
CA GLY A 518 23.58 -6.52 15.98
C GLY A 518 22.58 -5.56 15.33
N GLY A 519 22.88 -4.26 15.32
CA GLY A 519 21.97 -3.23 14.81
C GLY A 519 20.85 -2.85 15.78
N LEU A 520 19.82 -2.16 15.29
CA LEU A 520 18.72 -1.65 16.12
C LEU A 520 17.81 -2.77 16.66
N LEU A 521 17.85 -3.94 16.02
CA LEU A 521 17.07 -5.14 16.35
C LEU A 521 17.78 -6.13 17.28
N SER A 522 19.01 -5.87 17.73
CA SER A 522 19.70 -6.76 18.67
C SER A 522 18.90 -6.86 19.98
N TYR A 523 18.37 -8.05 20.29
CA TYR A 523 17.54 -8.27 21.49
C TYR A 523 18.41 -8.29 22.76
N SER A 524 19.50 -9.05 22.75
CA SER A 524 20.59 -8.95 23.73
C SER A 524 21.87 -9.60 23.18
N THR A 525 22.95 -9.60 23.96
CA THR A 525 24.18 -10.37 23.64
C THR A 525 23.95 -11.88 23.63
N GLU A 526 23.01 -12.37 24.45
CA GLU A 526 22.78 -13.79 24.68
C GLU A 526 21.69 -14.37 23.77
N ASN A 527 20.71 -13.57 23.39
CA ASN A 527 19.53 -14.01 22.63
C ASN A 527 19.34 -13.11 21.40
N CYS A 528 19.24 -13.76 20.25
CA CYS A 528 19.16 -13.14 18.94
C CYS A 528 17.79 -13.43 18.34
N TYR A 529 17.18 -12.42 17.71
CA TYR A 529 16.08 -12.66 16.78
C TYR A 529 16.59 -13.40 15.54
N THR A 530 15.68 -14.04 14.83
CA THR A 530 15.97 -14.61 13.49
C THR A 530 15.18 -13.87 12.42
N TYR A 531 15.65 -13.89 11.18
CA TYR A 531 14.90 -13.42 10.01
C TYR A 531 13.74 -14.37 9.59
N LEU A 532 13.54 -15.50 10.27
CA LEU A 532 12.54 -16.52 9.90
C LEU A 532 11.20 -16.29 10.61
N GLN A 533 10.08 -16.37 9.88
CA GLN A 533 8.73 -16.13 10.44
C GLN A 533 7.67 -17.07 9.83
N GLU A 534 6.66 -17.48 10.61
CA GLU A 534 5.57 -18.34 10.10
C GLU A 534 4.79 -17.59 8.99
N SER A 535 4.69 -18.18 7.80
CA SER A 535 3.94 -17.59 6.67
C SER A 535 2.47 -17.31 7.02
N PRO A 536 1.93 -16.13 6.65
CA PRO A 536 0.52 -15.83 6.87
C PRO A 536 -0.38 -16.63 5.91
N PRO A 537 -1.68 -16.87 6.22
CA PRO A 537 -2.52 -17.87 5.53
C PRO A 537 -2.91 -17.61 4.08
N PHE A 538 -2.25 -16.68 3.38
CA PHE A 538 -2.51 -16.28 2.00
C PHE A 538 -1.27 -16.43 1.10
N VAL A 539 -0.13 -16.90 1.63
CA VAL A 539 1.11 -17.13 0.87
C VAL A 539 1.86 -18.31 1.49
N ASP A 540 2.45 -19.17 0.66
CA ASP A 540 3.22 -20.33 1.15
C ASP A 540 4.57 -19.89 1.73
N ALA A 541 5.35 -19.11 0.98
CA ALA A 541 6.65 -18.58 1.38
C ALA A 541 6.95 -17.22 0.75
N ILE A 542 7.72 -16.39 1.45
CA ILE A 542 8.29 -15.14 0.92
C ILE A 542 9.78 -15.13 1.22
N LEU A 543 10.60 -14.94 0.18
CA LEU A 543 12.03 -14.74 0.26
C LEU A 543 12.32 -13.24 0.27
N GLY A 544 12.22 -12.64 1.48
CA GLY A 544 12.53 -11.24 1.73
C GLY A 544 14.02 -10.97 1.98
N TYR A 545 14.33 -9.77 2.47
CA TYR A 545 15.71 -9.26 2.62
C TYR A 545 16.67 -10.25 3.29
N GLY A 546 16.25 -10.95 4.35
CA GLY A 546 17.09 -11.93 5.06
C GLY A 546 17.71 -13.02 4.16
N PHE A 547 17.06 -13.36 3.04
CA PHE A 547 17.60 -14.22 1.96
C PHE A 547 18.30 -13.39 0.87
N LEU A 548 17.70 -12.29 0.42
CA LEU A 548 18.18 -11.48 -0.72
C LEU A 548 19.52 -10.76 -0.46
N GLN A 549 19.93 -10.57 0.79
CA GLN A 549 21.28 -10.08 1.13
C GLN A 549 22.42 -11.10 0.82
N GLN A 550 22.08 -12.37 0.59
CA GLN A 550 23.04 -13.44 0.31
C GLN A 550 23.14 -13.81 -1.18
N TYR A 551 22.09 -13.50 -1.95
CA TYR A 551 21.97 -13.87 -3.37
C TYR A 551 21.47 -12.70 -4.20
N VAL A 552 22.12 -12.41 -5.32
CA VAL A 552 21.57 -11.46 -6.32
C VAL A 552 20.33 -12.09 -6.93
N SER A 553 19.20 -11.39 -6.85
CA SER A 553 17.97 -11.78 -7.53
C SER A 553 17.88 -11.13 -8.90
N VAL A 554 17.50 -11.91 -9.91
CA VAL A 554 17.33 -11.49 -11.31
C VAL A 554 15.90 -11.78 -11.74
N TYR A 555 15.20 -10.79 -12.25
CA TYR A 555 13.78 -10.85 -12.62
C TYR A 555 13.70 -10.70 -14.14
N ASP A 556 13.47 -11.80 -14.83
CA ASP A 556 13.41 -11.87 -16.28
C ASP A 556 11.94 -11.99 -16.70
N ASN A 557 11.31 -10.82 -16.89
CA ASN A 557 9.90 -10.69 -17.25
C ASN A 557 9.63 -11.20 -18.68
N GLU A 558 10.63 -11.10 -19.54
CA GLU A 558 10.60 -11.53 -20.95
C GLU A 558 10.45 -13.05 -21.06
N ASN A 559 11.28 -13.79 -20.33
CA ASN A 559 11.29 -15.26 -20.32
C ASN A 559 10.46 -15.86 -19.16
N LYS A 560 9.80 -15.02 -18.35
CA LYS A 560 8.95 -15.40 -17.20
C LYS A 560 9.67 -16.33 -16.23
N ARG A 561 10.82 -15.88 -15.71
CA ARG A 561 11.68 -16.64 -14.79
C ARG A 561 12.37 -15.72 -13.79
N ILE A 562 12.69 -16.27 -12.62
CA ILE A 562 13.53 -15.61 -11.61
C ILE A 562 14.85 -16.37 -11.53
N GLY A 563 15.95 -15.63 -11.48
CA GLY A 563 17.30 -16.14 -11.36
C GLY A 563 17.94 -15.76 -10.04
N PHE A 564 18.85 -16.60 -9.56
CA PHE A 564 19.69 -16.32 -8.40
C PHE A 564 21.14 -16.69 -8.68
N ALA A 565 22.07 -15.85 -8.21
CA ALA A 565 23.51 -16.12 -8.17
C ALA A 565 24.07 -15.77 -6.78
N GLU A 566 25.17 -16.41 -6.40
CA GLU A 566 25.91 -16.04 -5.19
C GLU A 566 26.39 -14.59 -5.29
N ARG A 567 26.28 -13.82 -4.21
CA ARG A 567 26.56 -12.40 -4.20
C ARG A 567 28.07 -12.14 -4.08
N ALA A 568 28.65 -11.40 -5.02
CA ALA A 568 30.03 -10.91 -4.93
C ALA A 568 30.19 -9.92 -3.75
N SER A 569 31.34 -9.95 -3.09
CA SER A 569 31.64 -8.99 -2.00
C SER A 569 32.29 -7.72 -2.55
N LEU A 570 31.48 -6.68 -2.75
CA LEU A 570 31.87 -5.30 -3.06
C LEU A 570 31.66 -4.38 -1.84
#